data_AF-A0A1Y0CXH2-F1
#
_entry.id   AF-A0A1Y0CXH2-F1
#
_cell.length_a   1.000
_cell.length_b   1.000
_cell.length_c   1.000
_cell.angle_alpha   90.00
_cell.angle_beta   90.00
_cell.angle_gamma   90.00
#
_symmetry.space_group_name_H-M   'P 1'
#
loop_
_entity.id
_entity.type
_entity.pdbx_description
1 polymer ?
#
loop_
_entity_poly.entity_id
_entity_poly.type
_entity_poly.pdbx_seq_one_letter_code
_entity_poly.pdbx_strand_id
1 'polypeptide(L)'
;MSSFQEVISRMPEDVYQRLKTAVEIGKWPDGSVLSSEQKESSLQAVLMWQALHVDNPEHMAVGKGGEIMMKSKAELLRQYSDEIEIARHKLD
;
A
#
# COMPACT_ATOMS: atom_id res chain seq x y z
N MET A 1 -14.97 10.10 -15.22
CA MET A 1 -14.45 9.81 -13.87
C MET A 1 -15.48 10.28 -12.87
N SER A 2 -15.76 9.52 -11.82
CA SER A 2 -16.68 9.96 -10.77
C SER A 2 -16.03 11.03 -9.88
N SER A 3 -16.82 11.94 -9.28
CA SER A 3 -16.33 13.01 -8.41
C SER A 3 -15.39 12.51 -7.30
N PHE A 4 -15.64 11.30 -6.78
CA PHE A 4 -14.75 10.64 -5.81
C PHE A 4 -13.34 10.41 -6.37
N GLN A 5 -13.21 9.87 -7.59
CA GLN A 5 -11.90 9.61 -8.20
C GLN A 5 -11.09 10.89 -8.46
N GLU A 6 -11.77 11.99 -8.80
CA GLU A 6 -11.11 13.29 -9.00
C GLU A 6 -10.55 13.87 -7.69
N VAL A 7 -11.22 13.60 -6.57
CA VAL A 7 -10.70 13.96 -5.24
C VAL A 7 -9.47 13.11 -4.90
N ILE A 8 -9.53 11.79 -5.14
CA ILE A 8 -8.41 10.89 -4.85
C ILE A 8 -7.18 11.22 -5.71
N SER A 9 -7.37 11.57 -6.99
CA SER A 9 -6.25 11.89 -7.90
C SER A 9 -5.50 13.17 -7.50
N ARG A 10 -6.12 14.04 -6.72
CA ARG A 10 -5.52 15.27 -6.17
C ARG A 10 -5.17 15.14 -4.69
N MET A 11 -5.33 13.94 -4.10
CA MET A 11 -5.05 13.71 -2.70
C MET A 11 -3.54 13.82 -2.43
N PRO A 12 -3.13 14.68 -1.49
CA PRO A 12 -1.74 14.75 -1.03
C PRO A 12 -1.25 13.40 -0.48
N GLU A 13 0.04 13.11 -0.68
CA GLU A 13 0.63 11.84 -0.24
C GLU A 13 0.55 11.64 1.29
N ASP A 14 0.69 12.70 2.08
CA ASP A 14 0.57 12.63 3.54
C ASP A 14 -0.84 12.21 3.99
N VAL A 15 -1.87 12.67 3.28
CA VAL A 15 -3.27 12.27 3.53
C VAL A 15 -3.44 10.79 3.22
N TYR A 16 -2.89 10.32 2.10
CA TYR A 16 -2.86 8.90 1.75
C TYR A 16 -2.19 8.06 2.85
N GLN A 17 -1.00 8.46 3.33
CA GLN A 17 -0.27 7.73 4.36
C GLN A 17 -1.08 7.62 5.65
N ARG A 18 -1.73 8.70 6.08
CA ARG A 18 -2.60 8.71 7.27
C ARG A 18 -3.81 7.79 7.09
N LEU A 19 -4.44 7.80 5.91
CA LEU A 19 -5.55 6.90 5.56
C LEU A 19 -5.12 5.44 5.56
N LYS A 20 -3.97 5.13 4.96
CA LYS A 20 -3.38 3.80 4.93
C LYS A 20 -3.16 3.27 6.34
N THR A 21 -2.47 4.03 7.19
CA THR A 21 -2.26 3.66 8.60
C THR A 21 -3.57 3.47 9.34
N ALA A 22 -4.56 4.35 9.13
CA ALA A 22 -5.84 4.24 9.79
C ALA A 22 -6.58 2.94 9.44
N VAL A 23 -6.56 2.56 8.16
CA VAL A 23 -7.17 1.30 7.67
C VAL A 23 -6.45 0.07 8.23
N GLU A 24 -5.12 0.10 8.31
CA GLU A 24 -4.29 -0.97 8.85
C GLU A 24 -4.57 -1.22 10.35
N ILE A 25 -4.67 -0.14 11.13
CA ILE A 25 -4.89 -0.25 12.60
C ILE A 25 -6.38 -0.25 12.99
N GLY A 26 -7.28 0.10 12.07
CA GLY A 26 -8.71 0.25 12.32
C GLY A 26 -9.10 1.49 13.15
N LYS A 27 -8.22 2.50 13.25
CA LYS A 27 -8.41 3.71 14.07
C LYS A 27 -7.87 4.94 13.36
N TRP A 28 -8.50 6.07 13.59
CA TRP A 28 -7.99 7.38 13.20
C TRP A 28 -6.74 7.78 14.03
N PRO A 29 -5.94 8.74 13.56
CA PRO A 29 -4.75 9.23 14.29
C PRO A 29 -5.03 9.81 15.67
N ASP A 30 -6.27 10.24 15.93
CA ASP A 30 -6.74 10.72 17.23
C ASP A 30 -7.11 9.58 18.21
N GLY A 31 -7.05 8.32 17.74
CA GLY A 31 -7.38 7.12 18.52
C GLY A 31 -8.83 6.65 18.37
N SER A 32 -9.68 7.39 17.66
CA SER A 32 -11.08 7.04 17.42
C SER A 32 -11.19 5.82 16.49
N VAL A 33 -12.12 4.89 16.77
CA VAL A 33 -12.29 3.67 15.95
C VAL A 33 -13.00 4.01 14.63
N LEU A 34 -12.53 3.41 13.53
CA LEU A 34 -13.22 3.49 12.23
C LEU A 34 -14.52 2.68 12.27
N SER A 35 -15.63 3.29 11.85
CA SER A 35 -16.85 2.52 11.54
C SER A 35 -16.62 1.60 10.35
N SER A 36 -17.47 0.57 10.18
CA SER A 36 -17.37 -0.34 9.04
C SER A 36 -17.44 0.39 7.69
N GLU A 37 -18.36 1.35 7.56
CA GLU A 37 -18.53 2.17 6.36
C GLU A 37 -17.31 3.08 6.10
N GLN A 38 -16.75 3.67 7.17
CA GLN A 38 -15.53 4.48 7.06
C GLN A 38 -14.35 3.62 6.65
N LYS A 39 -14.24 2.39 7.19
CA LYS A 39 -13.18 1.45 6.84
C LYS A 39 -13.25 1.05 5.37
N GLU A 40 -14.43 0.74 4.87
CA GLU A 40 -14.65 0.38 3.47
C GLU A 40 -14.30 1.55 2.53
N SER A 41 -14.83 2.75 2.82
CA SER A 41 -14.58 3.95 2.01
C SER A 41 -13.10 4.34 2.01
N SER A 42 -12.46 4.25 3.17
CA SER A 42 -11.02 4.53 3.34
C SER A 42 -10.16 3.51 2.58
N LEU A 43 -10.53 2.23 2.62
CA LEU A 43 -9.84 1.19 1.88
C LEU A 43 -9.95 1.44 0.36
N GLN A 44 -11.15 1.77 -0.14
CA GLN A 44 -11.33 2.10 -1.55
C GLN A 44 -10.47 3.30 -1.97
N ALA A 45 -10.37 4.34 -1.12
CA ALA A 45 -9.52 5.49 -1.36
C ALA A 45 -8.03 5.11 -1.44
N VAL A 46 -7.54 4.29 -0.51
CA VAL A 46 -6.14 3.82 -0.46
C VAL A 46 -5.78 3.03 -1.71
N LEU A 47 -6.63 2.07 -2.11
CA LEU A 47 -6.40 1.24 -3.29
C LEU A 47 -6.42 2.06 -4.58
N MET A 48 -7.37 2.99 -4.70
CA MET A 48 -7.47 3.90 -5.85
C MET A 48 -6.23 4.81 -5.94
N TRP A 49 -5.77 5.34 -4.82
CA TRP A 49 -4.56 6.17 -4.81
C TRP A 49 -3.33 5.38 -5.25
N GLN A 50 -3.18 4.14 -4.77
CA GLN A 50 -2.10 3.24 -5.21
C GLN A 50 -2.14 2.97 -6.71
N ALA A 51 -3.33 2.68 -7.25
CA ALA A 51 -3.53 2.44 -8.67
C ALA A 51 -3.20 3.63 -9.58
N LEU A 52 -3.16 4.84 -9.03
CA LEU A 52 -2.82 6.07 -9.76
C LEU A 52 -1.33 6.45 -9.65
N HIS A 53 -0.69 6.14 -8.52
CA HIS A 53 0.62 6.72 -8.17
C HIS A 53 1.76 5.69 -8.00
N VAL A 54 1.47 4.40 -7.78
CA VAL A 54 2.51 3.40 -7.47
C VAL A 54 3.00 2.71 -8.74
N ASP A 55 4.11 3.21 -9.28
CA ASP A 55 4.73 2.64 -10.49
C ASP A 55 5.49 1.32 -10.22
N ASN A 56 6.10 1.15 -9.05
CA ASN A 56 6.85 -0.05 -8.68
C ASN A 56 6.30 -0.68 -7.39
N PRO A 57 5.16 -1.39 -7.46
CA PRO A 57 4.54 -1.99 -6.28
C PRO A 57 5.39 -3.12 -5.69
N GLU A 58 5.33 -3.24 -4.37
CA GLU A 58 5.86 -4.40 -3.65
C GLU A 58 5.03 -5.66 -3.94
N HIS A 59 5.55 -6.82 -3.53
CA HIS A 59 4.78 -8.05 -3.59
C HIS A 59 3.48 -7.92 -2.79
N MET A 60 2.36 -8.35 -3.38
CA MET A 60 1.00 -8.25 -2.86
C MET A 60 0.46 -6.81 -2.71
N ALA A 61 1.13 -5.81 -3.28
CA ALA A 61 0.63 -4.44 -3.34
C ALA A 61 -0.15 -4.18 -4.64
N VAL A 62 -1.01 -3.16 -4.63
CA VAL A 62 -1.68 -2.66 -5.84
C VAL A 62 -0.71 -1.78 -6.62
N GLY A 63 -0.49 -2.16 -7.88
CA GLY A 63 0.27 -1.38 -8.85
C GLY A 63 -0.58 -0.42 -9.66
N LYS A 64 0.09 0.43 -10.42
CA LYS A 64 -0.54 1.33 -11.39
C LYS A 64 -1.48 0.57 -12.32
N GLY A 65 -2.69 1.07 -12.48
CA GLY A 65 -3.77 0.39 -13.22
C GLY A 65 -4.64 -0.55 -12.38
N GLY A 66 -4.33 -0.74 -11.09
CA GLY A 66 -5.18 -1.48 -10.15
C GLY A 66 -4.90 -2.98 -10.07
N GLU A 67 -3.82 -3.45 -10.70
CA GLU A 67 -3.41 -4.86 -10.67
C GLU A 67 -2.68 -5.19 -9.37
N ILE A 68 -2.89 -6.40 -8.84
CA ILE A 68 -2.14 -6.89 -7.68
C ILE A 68 -0.79 -7.46 -8.15
N MET A 69 0.30 -6.93 -7.61
CA MET A 69 1.65 -7.36 -7.95
C MET A 69 2.00 -8.70 -7.29
N MET A 70 1.88 -9.79 -8.05
CA MET A 70 2.33 -11.11 -7.61
C MET A 70 3.69 -11.44 -8.20
N LYS A 71 4.70 -11.56 -7.33
CA LYS A 71 6.06 -11.97 -7.68
C LYS A 71 6.21 -13.44 -7.31
N SER A 72 6.89 -14.21 -8.17
CA SER A 72 7.26 -15.60 -7.88
C SER A 72 8.36 -15.66 -6.82
N LYS A 73 8.52 -16.83 -6.20
CA LYS A 73 9.61 -17.10 -5.24
C LYS A 73 10.99 -16.81 -5.86
N ALA A 74 11.20 -17.16 -7.12
CA ALA A 74 12.48 -16.92 -7.80
C ALA A 74 12.76 -15.42 -7.98
N GLU A 75 11.73 -14.63 -8.33
CA GLU A 75 11.84 -13.18 -8.45
C GLU A 75 12.10 -12.51 -7.10
N LEU A 76 11.42 -12.96 -6.04
CA LEU A 76 11.67 -12.46 -4.67
C LEU A 76 13.09 -12.76 -4.21
N LEU A 77 13.59 -13.98 -4.43
CA LEU A 77 14.97 -14.34 -4.08
C LEU A 77 16.00 -13.50 -4.85
N ARG A 78 15.72 -13.17 -6.11
CA ARG A 78 16.57 -12.30 -6.92
C ARG A 78 16.52 -10.85 -6.46
N GLN A 79 15.36 -10.36 -6.01
CA GLN A 79 15.19 -9.00 -5.51
C GLN A 79 15.97 -8.77 -4.20
N TYR A 80 16.02 -9.77 -3.32
CA TYR A 80 16.64 -9.68 -1.99
C TYR A 80 17.97 -10.45 -1.87
N SER A 81 18.62 -10.78 -2.98
CA SER A 81 19.85 -11.59 -2.98
C SER A 81 20.94 -11.01 -2.08
N ASP A 82 21.13 -9.68 -2.15
CA ASP A 82 22.19 -8.98 -1.45
C ASP A 82 21.93 -8.92 0.08
N GLU A 83 20.66 -8.85 0.49
CA GLU A 83 20.28 -8.91 1.91
C GLU A 83 20.44 -10.32 2.51
N ILE A 84 20.15 -11.36 1.72
CA ILE A 84 20.33 -12.76 2.13
C ILE A 84 21.82 -13.09 2.34
N GLU A 85 22.71 -12.55 1.51
CA GLU A 85 24.15 -12.75 1.66
C GLU A 85 24.71 -12.14 2.96
N ILE A 86 24.24 -10.94 3.32
CA ILE A 86 24.63 -10.28 4.59
C ILE A 86 24.15 -11.07 5.81
N ALA A 87 22.94 -11.65 5.75
CA ALA A 87 22.40 -12.47 6.84
C ALA A 87 23.21 -13.78 7.03
N ARG A 88 23.73 -14.38 5.95
CA ARG A 88 24.57 -15.59 6.04
C ARG A 88 25.92 -15.30 6.68
N HIS A 89 26.60 -14.23 6.27
CA HIS A 89 27.92 -13.89 6.80
C HIS A 89 27.91 -13.49 8.29
N LYS A 90 26.77 -13.12 8.86
CA LYS A 90 26.65 -12.82 10.31
C LYS A 90 26.41 -14.06 11.20
N LEU A 91 26.18 -15.23 10.59
CA LEU A 91 26.01 -16.49 11.32
C LEU A 91 27.31 -17.31 11.45
N ASP A 92 28.38 -16.89 10.77
CA ASP A 92 29.75 -17.40 10.90
C ASP A 92 30.57 -16.51 11.86
#